data_AF-A0A2R3QWM7-F1
#
_entry.id   AF-A0A2R3QWM7-F1
#
_cell.length_a   1.000
_cell.length_b   1.000
_cell.length_c   1.000
_cell.angle_alpha   90.00
_cell.angle_beta   90.00
_cell.angle_gamma   90.00
#
_symmetry.space_group_name_H-M   'P 1'
#
loop_
_entity.id
_entity.type
_entity.pdbx_description
1 polymer ?
#
loop_
_entity_poly.entity_id
_entity_poly.type
_entity_poly.pdbx_seq_one_letter_code
_entity_poly.pdbx_strand_id
1 'polypeptide(L)'
;MISPGTKSPHGGGLGGNGLCCSLNRKQGGYMGLVIERKRGQAIHILFDENMSDQDMLDLIRSGITVRVTDIGKHGTKTRIGIDAPEAITVLREELLERHRSCG
;
A
#
# COMPACT_ATOMS: atom_id res chain seq x y z
N MET A 1 -12.47 42.62 -44.09
CA MET A 1 -11.14 43.19 -44.35
C MET A 1 -10.44 43.35 -43.01
N ILE A 2 -9.44 42.53 -42.71
CA ILE A 2 -8.67 42.59 -41.46
C ILE A 2 -7.19 42.70 -41.85
N SER A 3 -6.57 43.78 -41.40
CA SER A 3 -5.14 44.07 -41.55
C SER A 3 -4.29 43.26 -40.56
N PRO A 4 -2.99 43.04 -40.84
CA PRO A 4 -2.13 42.12 -40.10
C PRO A 4 -1.39 42.82 -38.94
N GLY A 5 -1.31 42.13 -37.80
CA GLY A 5 -0.44 42.50 -36.68
C GLY A 5 0.81 41.62 -36.66
N THR A 6 1.96 42.23 -36.89
CA THR A 6 3.29 41.62 -36.95
C THR A 6 3.97 41.44 -35.59
N LYS A 7 4.86 40.43 -35.57
CA LYS A 7 6.14 40.30 -34.82
C LYS A 7 6.12 39.70 -33.39
N SER A 8 6.63 38.46 -33.35
CA SER A 8 7.45 37.88 -32.27
C SER A 8 8.69 38.73 -31.97
N PRO A 9 9.32 38.55 -30.78
CA PRO A 9 10.52 37.71 -30.75
C PRO A 9 10.70 36.83 -29.49
N HIS A 10 11.28 35.66 -29.75
CA HIS A 10 12.34 34.94 -29.04
C HIS A 10 12.43 34.87 -27.50
N GLY A 11 12.54 33.63 -27.02
CA GLY A 11 13.20 33.23 -25.76
C GLY A 11 12.68 31.88 -25.29
N GLY A 12 13.25 30.76 -25.75
CA GLY A 12 14.15 29.95 -24.90
C GLY A 12 13.35 29.23 -23.80
N GLY A 13 12.90 27.99 -23.97
CA GLY A 13 13.79 26.83 -23.94
C GLY A 13 14.14 26.50 -22.49
N LEU A 14 13.44 25.51 -21.91
CA LEU A 14 13.98 24.35 -21.18
C LEU A 14 12.84 23.68 -20.42
N GLY A 15 12.48 22.49 -20.90
CA GLY A 15 11.62 21.57 -20.16
C GLY A 15 12.29 21.21 -18.85
N GLY A 16 11.66 21.58 -17.74
CA GLY A 16 11.90 21.01 -16.43
C GLY A 16 10.69 20.16 -16.08
N ASN A 17 10.82 18.84 -16.24
CA ASN A 17 9.99 17.89 -15.51
C ASN A 17 10.26 18.09 -14.01
N GLY A 18 9.62 19.09 -13.43
CA GLY A 18 9.59 19.34 -12.00
C GLY A 18 8.60 18.39 -11.35
N LEU A 19 8.92 17.09 -11.41
CA LEU A 19 8.43 16.12 -10.45
C LEU A 19 8.82 16.67 -9.07
N CYS A 20 7.89 17.35 -8.41
CA CYS A 20 7.97 17.55 -6.98
C CYS A 20 7.76 16.17 -6.33
N CYS A 21 8.79 15.33 -6.38
CA CYS A 21 9.03 14.24 -5.45
C CYS A 21 9.41 14.86 -4.10
N SER A 22 8.54 15.73 -3.57
CA SER A 22 8.68 16.32 -2.25
C SER A 22 8.03 15.39 -1.25
N LEU A 23 8.84 14.43 -0.81
CA LEU A 23 9.05 14.04 0.59
C LEU A 23 9.54 12.60 0.60
N ASN A 24 10.86 12.51 0.60
CA ASN A 24 11.61 11.40 1.15
C ASN A 24 11.28 11.31 2.66
N ARG A 25 10.05 10.89 2.98
CA ARG A 25 9.71 10.43 4.32
C ARG A 25 10.43 9.10 4.40
N LYS A 26 11.43 8.99 5.29
CA LYS A 26 11.99 7.69 5.68
C LYS A 26 10.80 6.76 5.91
N GLN A 27 10.56 5.85 4.97
CA GLN A 27 9.57 4.80 5.15
C GLN A 27 10.16 3.91 6.24
N GLY A 28 9.80 4.17 7.50
CA GLY A 28 9.71 3.06 8.46
C GLY A 28 8.79 2.06 7.77
N GLY A 29 9.34 0.90 7.42
CA GLY A 29 8.83 0.10 6.33
C GLY A 29 7.36 -0.25 6.53
N TYR A 30 6.53 0.14 5.56
CA TYR A 30 5.20 -0.40 5.44
C TYR A 30 5.27 -1.55 4.46
N MET A 31 4.76 -2.69 4.88
CA MET A 31 4.59 -3.83 4.01
C MET A 31 3.28 -3.65 3.24
N GLY A 32 3.36 -3.66 1.91
CA GLY A 32 2.19 -3.69 1.02
C GLY A 32 1.94 -5.11 0.54
N LEU A 33 1.01 -5.82 1.16
CA LEU A 33 0.66 -7.19 0.78
C LEU A 33 -0.63 -7.20 -0.02
N VAL A 34 -0.65 -7.93 -1.15
CA VAL A 34 -1.88 -8.13 -1.91
C VAL A 34 -2.13 -9.63 -2.11
N ILE A 35 -3.28 -10.09 -1.62
CA ILE A 35 -3.66 -11.52 -1.66
C ILE A 35 -5.07 -11.72 -2.20
N GLU A 36 -5.26 -12.84 -2.91
CA GLU A 36 -6.58 -13.26 -3.37
C GLU A 36 -7.23 -14.16 -2.31
N ARG A 37 -8.50 -13.89 -1.98
CA ARG A 37 -9.32 -14.69 -1.06
C ARG A 37 -10.68 -14.99 -1.68
N LYS A 38 -11.21 -16.17 -1.38
CA LYS A 38 -12.59 -16.58 -1.69
C LYS A 38 -13.48 -16.43 -0.44
N ARG A 39 -14.79 -16.52 -0.64
CA ARG A 39 -15.75 -16.62 0.45
C ARG A 39 -15.35 -17.74 1.42
N GLY A 40 -15.29 -17.42 2.71
CA GLY A 40 -14.96 -18.36 3.77
C GLY A 40 -13.46 -18.55 4.02
N GLN A 41 -12.56 -17.89 3.27
CA GLN A 41 -11.13 -17.90 3.59
C GLN A 41 -10.79 -16.72 4.50
N ALA A 42 -10.06 -16.96 5.58
CA ALA A 42 -9.63 -15.91 6.50
C ALA A 42 -8.18 -15.45 6.29
N ILE A 43 -7.88 -14.29 6.88
CA ILE A 43 -6.56 -13.71 7.02
C ILE A 43 -6.39 -13.39 8.50
N HIS A 44 -5.28 -13.81 9.08
CA HIS A 44 -4.91 -13.48 10.44
C HIS A 44 -3.89 -12.36 10.44
N ILE A 45 -4.15 -11.35 11.24
CA ILE A 45 -3.21 -10.28 11.54
C ILE A 45 -2.79 -10.51 12.98
N LEU A 46 -1.50 -10.78 13.18
CA LEU A 46 -0.92 -11.09 14.48
C LEU A 46 0.05 -9.99 14.87
N PHE A 47 -0.01 -9.64 16.15
CA PHE A 47 0.95 -8.75 16.79
C PHE A 47 2.01 -9.61 17.46
N ASP A 48 3.28 -9.27 17.27
CA ASP A 48 4.36 -9.96 17.97
C ASP A 48 4.28 -9.65 19.47
N GLU A 49 4.43 -10.66 20.32
CA GLU A 49 4.45 -10.48 21.78
C GLU A 49 5.70 -9.72 22.24
N ASN A 50 6.76 -9.72 21.42
CA ASN A 50 8.00 -9.00 21.64
C ASN A 50 8.06 -7.67 20.88
N MET A 51 6.92 -7.14 20.43
CA MET A 51 6.84 -5.83 19.77
C MET A 51 7.32 -4.74 20.71
N SER A 52 8.18 -3.83 20.21
CA SER A 52 8.67 -2.72 21.01
C SER A 52 7.56 -1.69 21.29
N ASP A 53 7.64 -0.96 22.40
CA ASP A 53 6.69 0.10 22.74
C ASP A 53 6.57 1.14 21.61
N GLN A 54 7.68 1.42 20.92
CA GLN A 54 7.72 2.36 19.82
C GLN A 54 6.94 1.83 18.60
N ASP A 55 7.13 0.57 18.24
CA ASP A 55 6.40 -0.06 17.13
C ASP A 55 4.90 -0.19 17.44
N MET A 56 4.55 -0.45 18.71
CA MET A 56 3.16 -0.46 19.15
C MET A 56 2.52 0.93 19.06
N LEU A 57 3.23 1.98 19.50
CA LEU A 57 2.74 3.36 19.38
C LEU A 57 2.58 3.77 17.92
N ASP A 58 3.51 3.38 17.05
CA ASP A 58 3.44 3.67 15.63
C ASP A 58 2.26 2.94 14.98
N LEU A 59 2.02 1.68 15.35
CA LEU A 59 0.84 0.91 14.94
C LEU A 59 -0.47 1.57 15.38
N ILE A 60 -0.57 2.04 16.63
CA ILE A 60 -1.77 2.72 17.13
C ILE A 60 -2.02 4.03 16.35
N ARG A 61 -0.96 4.75 16.02
CA ARG A 61 -1.04 6.04 15.31
C ARG A 61 -1.38 5.88 13.84
N SER A 62 -0.81 4.88 13.16
CA SER A 62 -1.00 4.69 11.74
C SER A 62 -2.16 3.78 11.37
N GLY A 63 -2.48 2.85 12.27
CA GLY A 63 -3.40 1.76 12.02
C GLY A 63 -2.90 0.79 10.94
N ILE A 64 -3.82 -0.08 10.53
CA ILE A 64 -3.65 -1.04 9.44
C ILE A 64 -4.73 -0.73 8.41
N THR A 65 -4.32 -0.59 7.15
CA THR A 65 -5.27 -0.32 6.07
C THR A 65 -5.56 -1.60 5.31
N VAL A 66 -6.83 -2.04 5.34
CA VAL A 66 -7.32 -3.18 4.56
C VAL A 66 -8.25 -2.64 3.47
N ARG A 67 -7.94 -2.94 2.21
CA ARG A 67 -8.73 -2.50 1.05
C ARG A 67 -9.05 -3.65 0.11
N VAL A 68 -10.23 -3.61 -0.48
CA VAL A 68 -10.55 -4.46 -1.63
C VAL A 68 -10.00 -3.78 -2.88
N THR A 69 -9.01 -4.39 -3.51
CA THR A 69 -8.36 -3.88 -4.73
C THR A 69 -9.06 -4.31 -6.00
N ASP A 70 -9.70 -5.49 -5.98
CA ASP A 70 -10.44 -6.03 -7.12
C ASP A 70 -11.47 -7.05 -6.63
N ILE A 71 -12.61 -7.14 -7.33
CA ILE A 71 -13.61 -8.19 -7.15
C ILE A 71 -13.76 -8.89 -8.50
N GLY A 72 -13.43 -10.17 -8.56
CA GLY A 72 -13.48 -10.94 -9.80
C GLY A 72 -14.89 -10.97 -10.40
N LYS A 73 -14.98 -11.16 -11.71
CA LYS A 73 -16.21 -11.03 -12.53
C LYS A 73 -17.46 -11.76 -12.02
N HIS A 74 -17.30 -12.83 -11.25
CA HIS A 74 -18.41 -13.62 -10.68
C HIS A 74 -18.53 -13.51 -9.15
N GLY A 75 -17.80 -12.58 -8.52
CA GLY A 75 -17.75 -12.42 -7.06
C GLY A 75 -17.13 -13.60 -6.30
N THR A 76 -16.51 -14.54 -7.01
CA THR A 76 -15.96 -15.77 -6.42
C THR A 76 -14.59 -15.58 -5.78
N LYS A 77 -13.89 -14.51 -6.16
CA LYS A 77 -12.54 -14.17 -5.73
C LYS A 77 -12.45 -12.66 -5.52
N THR A 78 -11.85 -12.27 -4.41
CA THR A 78 -11.61 -10.87 -4.04
C THR A 78 -10.13 -10.69 -3.78
N ARG A 79 -9.55 -9.64 -4.37
CA ARG A 79 -8.16 -9.27 -4.15
C ARG A 79 -8.10 -8.22 -3.05
N ILE A 80 -7.47 -8.56 -1.94
CA ILE A 80 -7.39 -7.73 -0.75
C ILE A 80 -5.96 -7.19 -0.64
N GLY A 81 -5.83 -5.87 -0.56
CA GLY A 81 -4.60 -5.18 -0.23
C GLY A 81 -4.55 -4.86 1.25
N ILE A 82 -3.39 -5.08 1.87
CA ILE A 82 -3.14 -4.80 3.28
C ILE A 82 -1.86 -3.97 3.33
N ASP A 83 -1.97 -2.73 3.81
CA ASP A 83 -0.80 -1.92 4.15
C ASP A 83 -0.69 -1.87 5.66
N ALA A 84 0.48 -2.27 6.16
CA ALA A 84 0.69 -2.37 7.59
C ALA A 84 2.15 -2.14 7.98
N PRO A 85 2.43 -1.73 9.24
CA PRO A 85 3.79 -1.61 9.73
C PRO A 85 4.53 -2.94 9.69
N GLU A 86 5.85 -2.92 9.49
CA GLU A 86 6.68 -4.14 9.46
C GLU A 86 6.61 -5.01 10.71
N ALA A 87 6.27 -4.41 11.86
CA ALA A 87 6.19 -5.10 13.14
C ALA A 87 4.95 -6.00 13.30
N ILE A 88 4.08 -6.11 12.28
CA ILE A 88 2.93 -7.02 12.32
C ILE A 88 3.10 -8.18 11.33
N THR A 89 2.57 -9.33 11.70
CA THR A 89 2.60 -10.52 10.85
C THR A 89 1.22 -10.73 10.21
N VAL A 90 1.17 -10.82 8.88
CA VAL A 90 -0.05 -11.14 8.14
C VAL A 90 0.04 -12.55 7.59
N LEU A 91 -0.83 -13.44 8.09
CA LEU A 91 -0.85 -14.85 7.73
C LEU A 91 -2.16 -15.24 7.05
N ARG A 92 -2.04 -16.16 6.11
CA ARG A 92 -3.18 -16.85 5.53
C ARG A 92 -3.60 -17.97 6.49
N GLU A 93 -4.90 -18.13 6.71
CA GLU A 93 -5.46 -19.14 7.63
C GLU A 93 -4.86 -20.54 7.41
N GLU A 94 -4.67 -20.96 6.15
CA GLU A 94 -4.09 -22.26 5.80
C GLU A 94 -2.65 -22.49 6.29
N LEU A 95 -1.95 -21.43 6.71
CA LEU A 95 -0.59 -21.49 7.26
C LEU A 95 -0.57 -21.63 8.77
N LEU A 96 -1.61 -21.14 9.47
CA LEU A 96 -1.73 -21.26 10.93
C LEU A 96 -1.94 -22.72 11.35
N GLU A 97 -2.72 -23.47 10.57
CA GLU A 97 -3.06 -24.87 10.84
C GLU A 97 -1.82 -25.78 10.77
N ARG A 98 -0.85 -25.47 9.90
CA ARG A 98 0.40 -26.25 9.79
C ARG A 98 1.35 -26.03 10.96
N HIS A 99 1.29 -24.87 11.61
CA HIS A 99 2.15 -24.57 12.75
C HIS A 99 1.68 -25.25 14.05
N ARG A 100 0.42 -25.72 14.09
CA ARG A 100 -0.17 -26.42 15.24
C ARG A 100 -0.05 -27.94 15.17
N SER A 101 0.35 -28.51 14.03
CA SER A 101 0.42 -29.97 13.81
C SER A 101 1.83 -30.56 13.89
N CYS A 102 2.85 -29.75 14.15
CA CYS A 102 4.15 -30.22 14.66
C CYS A 102 4.17 -30.08 16.19
N GLY A 103 3.50 -31.02 16.87
CA GLY A 103 3.56 -31.21 18.32
C GLY A 103 3.81 -32.68 18.62
#